data_AF-A0A9D7NDK4-F1
#
_entry.id   AF-A0A9D7NDK4-F1
#
_cell.length_a   1.000
_cell.length_b   1.000
_cell.length_c   1.000
_cell.angle_alpha   90.00
_cell.angle_beta   90.00
_cell.angle_gamma   90.00
#
_symmetry.space_group_name_H-M   'P 1'
#
loop_
_entity.id
_entity.type
_entity.pdbx_description
1 polymer ?
#
loop_
_entity_poly.entity_id
_entity_poly.type
_entity_poly.pdbx_seq_one_letter_code
_entity_poly.pdbx_strand_id
1 'polypeptide(L)'
;MVLLFQNEQVFSQLNSGERYDLRIQDAGGCQISQNFIMPSRFDEMVELDPTVLLELGQEYTLSPKLNIPESLVKTIKWLPATGLSCTDCLQSK
;
A
#
# COMPACT_ATOMS: atom_id res chain seq x y z
N MET A 1 -10.86 14.00 21.28
CA MET A 1 -10.82 15.03 20.21
C MET A 1 -12.05 14.84 19.35
N VAL A 2 -12.98 15.80 19.34
CA VAL A 2 -14.23 15.71 18.56
C VAL A 2 -13.98 16.34 17.21
N LEU A 3 -14.05 15.55 16.13
CA LEU A 3 -13.98 16.04 14.77
C LEU A 3 -15.35 16.63 14.39
N LEU A 4 -15.40 17.94 14.15
CA LEU A 4 -16.56 18.64 13.60
C LEU A 4 -16.66 18.40 12.09
N PHE A 5 -17.87 18.44 11.53
CA PHE A 5 -18.05 18.47 10.08
C PHE A 5 -17.46 19.76 9.54
N GLN A 6 -16.49 19.63 8.62
CA GLN A 6 -15.87 20.77 7.98
C GLN A 6 -16.51 21.03 6.62
N ASN A 7 -16.65 22.31 6.27
CA ASN A 7 -17.13 22.75 4.96
C ASN A 7 -15.99 22.88 3.93
N GLU A 8 -14.75 22.59 4.32
CA GLU A 8 -13.61 22.58 3.41
C GLU A 8 -13.62 21.30 2.57
N GLN A 9 -13.55 21.46 1.25
CA GLN A 9 -13.50 20.34 0.30
C GLN A 9 -12.10 19.74 0.15
N VAL A 10 -11.08 20.35 0.78
CA VAL A 10 -9.68 19.93 0.64
C VAL A 10 -9.12 19.60 2.02
N PHE A 11 -8.69 18.34 2.18
CA PHE A 11 -8.02 17.87 3.39
C PHE A 11 -6.52 17.79 3.11
N SER A 12 -5.74 18.66 3.74
CA SER A 12 -4.29 18.80 3.47
C SER A 12 -3.39 17.79 4.21
N GLN A 13 -3.97 16.92 5.05
CA GLN A 13 -3.23 15.97 5.91
C GLN A 13 -3.67 14.51 5.73
N LEU A 14 -4.16 14.18 4.53
CA LEU A 14 -4.51 12.81 4.17
C LEU A 14 -3.28 12.10 3.61
N ASN A 15 -2.71 11.21 4.41
CA ASN A 15 -1.60 10.37 4.02
C ASN A 15 -2.13 9.06 3.46
N SER A 16 -1.56 8.60 2.35
CA SER A 16 -1.93 7.31 1.77
C SER A 16 -1.60 6.16 2.72
N GLY A 17 -2.42 5.12 2.74
CA GLY A 17 -2.23 3.94 3.58
C GLY A 17 -2.66 4.11 5.04
N GLU A 18 -2.95 5.33 5.48
CA GLU A 18 -3.50 5.60 6.81
C GLU A 18 -5.01 5.33 6.87
N ARG A 19 -5.51 5.02 8.07
CA ARG A 19 -6.94 4.80 8.33
C ARG A 19 -7.58 6.03 8.94
N TYR A 20 -8.75 6.37 8.41
CA TYR A 20 -9.55 7.52 8.82
C TYR A 20 -10.98 7.07 9.16
N ASP A 21 -11.62 7.76 10.11
CA ASP A 21 -13.04 7.62 10.42
C ASP A 21 -13.83 8.54 9.47
N LEU A 22 -14.42 7.96 8.43
CA LEU A 22 -15.23 8.70 7.48
C LEU A 22 -16.64 8.84 8.04
N ARG A 23 -17.08 10.09 8.26
CA ARG A 23 -18.44 10.42 8.69
C ARG A 23 -19.22 11.07 7.57
N ILE A 24 -20.41 10.55 7.31
CA ILE A 24 -21.33 11.07 6.29
C ILE A 24 -22.60 11.49 7.03
N GLN A 25 -23.06 12.71 6.77
CA GLN A 25 -24.28 13.26 7.33
C GLN A 25 -25.22 13.74 6.22
N ASP A 26 -26.49 13.37 6.29
CA ASP A 26 -27.52 13.89 5.38
C ASP A 26 -28.07 15.25 5.85
N ALA A 27 -28.94 15.86 5.04
CA ALA A 27 -29.59 17.14 5.38
C ALA A 27 -30.53 17.05 6.61
N GLY A 28 -30.99 15.84 6.97
CA GLY A 28 -31.83 15.60 8.14
C GLY A 28 -31.05 15.34 9.43
N GLY A 29 -29.72 15.25 9.36
CA GLY A 29 -28.84 15.02 10.51
C GLY A 29 -28.53 13.55 10.80
N CYS A 30 -28.96 12.60 9.96
CA CYS A 30 -28.58 11.20 10.12
C CYS A 30 -27.09 11.02 9.79
N GLN A 31 -26.36 10.31 10.67
CA GLN A 31 -24.92 10.09 10.52
C GLN A 31 -24.60 8.60 10.37
N ILE A 32 -23.73 8.30 9.41
CA ILE A 32 -23.06 7.00 9.31
C ILE A 32 -21.55 7.22 9.41
N SER A 33 -20.88 6.28 10.07
CA SER A 33 -19.41 6.28 10.21
C SER A 33 -18.84 4.97 9.67
N GLN A 34 -17.74 5.05 8.95
CA GLN A 34 -17.04 3.87 8.45
C GLN A 34 -15.53 4.05 8.54
N ASN A 35 -14.82 2.95 8.77
CA ASN A 35 -13.37 2.93 8.67
C ASN A 35 -12.96 2.96 7.20
N PHE A 36 -12.18 3.96 6.82
CA PHE A 36 -11.72 4.17 5.45
C PHE A 36 -10.19 4.16 5.41
N ILE A 37 -9.59 3.38 4.51
CA ILE A 37 -8.16 3.44 4.25
C ILE A 37 -7.90 4.38 3.08
N MET A 38 -7.01 5.35 3.25
CA MET A 38 -6.70 6.32 2.21
C MET A 38 -6.00 5.62 1.04
N PRO A 39 -6.59 5.61 -0.17
CA PRO A 39 -5.96 4.96 -1.31
C PRO A 39 -4.67 5.67 -1.73
N SER A 40 -3.92 5.01 -2.60
CA SER A 40 -2.75 5.58 -3.24
C SER A 40 -2.91 5.65 -4.75
N ARG A 41 -2.27 6.62 -5.39
CA ARG A 41 -2.17 6.69 -6.86
C ARG A 41 -0.71 6.91 -7.25
N PHE A 42 -0.09 5.85 -7.76
CA PHE A 42 1.23 5.88 -8.39
C PHE A 42 1.11 5.19 -9.75
N ASP A 43 1.81 5.69 -10.76
CA ASP A 43 1.82 5.06 -12.09
C ASP A 43 2.53 3.70 -12.05
N GLU A 44 3.58 3.60 -11.22
CA GLU A 44 4.28 2.35 -10.91
C GLU A 44 4.22 2.11 -9.40
N MET A 45 3.52 1.06 -8.96
CA MET A 45 3.35 0.75 -7.54
C MET A 45 4.54 -0.01 -6.95
N VAL A 46 5.30 -0.69 -7.80
CA VAL A 46 6.44 -1.53 -7.43
C VAL A 46 7.50 -1.46 -8.52
N GLU A 47 8.76 -1.36 -8.10
CA GLU A 47 9.94 -1.39 -8.95
C GLU A 47 10.83 -2.56 -8.52
N LEU A 48 11.43 -3.26 -9.48
CA LEU A 48 12.42 -4.31 -9.22
C LEU A 48 13.49 -4.22 -10.29
N ASP A 49 14.74 -4.50 -9.90
CA ASP A 49 15.85 -4.51 -10.84
C ASP A 49 15.61 -5.54 -11.96
N PRO A 50 15.66 -5.12 -13.23
CA PRO A 50 15.34 -6.00 -14.36
C PRO A 50 16.47 -6.99 -14.68
N THR A 51 17.67 -6.76 -14.14
CA THR A 51 18.84 -7.61 -14.42
C THR A 51 19.79 -7.57 -13.24
N VAL A 52 20.27 -8.75 -12.88
CA VAL A 52 21.25 -8.95 -11.81
C VAL A 52 22.34 -9.85 -12.36
N LEU A 53 23.60 -9.46 -12.16
CA LEU A 53 24.76 -10.29 -12.47
C LEU A 53 25.10 -11.11 -11.22
N LEU A 54 25.09 -12.44 -11.36
CA LEU A 54 25.35 -13.38 -10.27
C LEU A 54 26.52 -14.29 -10.65
N GLU A 55 27.46 -14.45 -9.72
CA GLU A 55 28.49 -15.46 -9.83
C GLU A 55 27.94 -16.84 -9.42
N LEU A 56 28.58 -17.90 -9.91
CA LEU A 56 28.13 -19.25 -9.63
C LEU A 56 28.24 -19.55 -8.12
N GLY A 57 27.15 -20.00 -7.51
CA GLY A 57 27.08 -20.28 -6.08
C GLY A 57 26.80 -19.05 -5.21
N GLN A 58 26.65 -17.86 -5.80
CA GLN A 58 26.22 -16.67 -5.10
C GLN A 58 24.72 -16.73 -4.81
N GLU A 59 24.35 -16.35 -3.59
CA GLU A 59 22.95 -16.12 -3.21
C GLU A 59 22.58 -14.65 -3.46
N TYR A 60 21.32 -14.40 -3.83
CA TYR A 60 20.84 -13.05 -4.09
C TYR A 60 19.43 -12.88 -3.53
N THR A 61 19.16 -11.71 -2.97
CA THR A 61 17.83 -11.37 -2.43
C THR A 61 17.16 -10.35 -3.32
N LEU A 62 16.09 -10.76 -3.99
CA LEU A 62 15.17 -9.90 -4.71
C LEU A 62 14.44 -9.01 -3.70
N SER A 63 14.71 -7.70 -3.76
CA SER A 63 14.12 -6.69 -2.87
C SER A 63 13.39 -5.64 -3.72
N PRO A 64 12.11 -5.84 -4.04
CA PRO A 64 11.33 -4.85 -4.77
C PRO A 64 11.17 -3.59 -3.93
N LYS A 65 11.26 -2.43 -4.58
CA LYS A 65 10.96 -1.14 -3.98
C LYS A 65 9.47 -0.86 -4.17
N LEU A 66 8.76 -0.69 -3.07
CA LEU A 66 7.35 -0.27 -3.10
C LEU A 66 7.29 1.25 -3.16
N ASN A 67 6.52 1.76 -4.12
CA ASN A 67 6.17 3.18 -4.16
C ASN A 67 4.88 3.45 -3.39
N ILE A 68 4.15 2.40 -2.97
CA ILE A 68 2.96 2.48 -2.12
C ILE A 68 3.27 2.11 -0.67
N PRO A 69 2.49 2.63 0.30
CA PRO A 69 2.51 2.12 1.67
C PRO A 69 2.24 0.62 1.74
N GLU A 70 3.00 -0.10 2.57
CA GLU A 70 2.82 -1.55 2.79
C GLU A 70 1.42 -1.90 3.29
N SER A 71 0.75 -1.01 4.02
CA SER A 71 -0.62 -1.21 4.50
C SER A 71 -1.66 -1.35 3.37
N LEU A 72 -1.31 -0.93 2.15
CA LEU A 72 -2.12 -1.11 0.95
C LEU A 72 -1.78 -2.38 0.17
N VAL A 73 -0.72 -3.10 0.54
CA VAL A 73 -0.34 -4.36 -0.10
C VAL A 73 -1.20 -5.49 0.44
N LYS A 74 -2.11 -5.99 -0.40
CA LYS A 74 -3.00 -7.09 -0.04
C LYS A 74 -2.36 -8.47 -0.24
N THR A 75 -1.56 -8.63 -1.29
CA THR A 75 -1.01 -9.92 -1.70
C THR A 75 0.29 -9.71 -2.46
N ILE A 76 1.26 -10.58 -2.23
CA ILE A 76 2.53 -10.64 -2.93
C ILE A 76 2.61 -11.99 -3.63
N LYS A 77 3.11 -12.01 -4.88
CA LYS A 77 3.23 -13.22 -5.66
C LYS A 77 4.45 -13.15 -6.58
N TRP A 78 5.41 -14.03 -6.34
CA TRP A 78 6.58 -14.21 -7.20
C TRP A 78 6.36 -15.32 -8.24
N LEU A 79 6.82 -15.07 -9.47
CA LEU A 79 6.77 -16.02 -10.59
C LEU A 79 8.03 -15.88 -11.46
N PRO A 80 8.65 -16.99 -11.90
CA PRO A 80 8.37 -18.38 -11.49
C PRO A 80 8.80 -18.64 -10.03
N ALA A 81 8.21 -19.67 -9.41
CA ALA A 81 8.56 -20.06 -8.03
C ALA A 81 9.90 -20.81 -7.92
N THR A 82 10.47 -21.25 -9.05
CA THR A 82 11.65 -22.11 -9.08
C THR A 82 12.88 -21.36 -8.59
N GLY A 83 13.61 -21.97 -7.64
CA GLY A 83 14.84 -21.39 -7.09
C GLY A 83 14.61 -20.30 -6.05
N LEU A 84 13.34 -19.96 -5.75
CA LEU A 84 12.99 -19.01 -4.70
C LEU A 84 12.70 -19.74 -3.39
N SER A 85 13.17 -19.14 -2.30
CA SER A 85 12.89 -19.56 -0.92
C SER A 85 11.46 -19.26 -0.47
N CYS A 86 10.82 -18.22 -1.03
CA CYS A 86 9.44 -17.85 -0.73
C CYS A 86 8.78 -17.16 -1.93
N THR A 87 7.45 -17.29 -2.02
CA THR A 87 6.67 -16.79 -3.17
C THR A 87 5.60 -15.75 -2.80
N ASP A 88 5.40 -15.52 -1.51
CA ASP A 88 4.38 -14.66 -0.90
C ASP A 88 4.98 -13.61 0.07
N CYS A 89 6.30 -13.52 0.10
CA CYS A 89 7.11 -12.60 0.89
C CYS A 89 7.47 -11.35 0.08
N LEU A 90 7.66 -10.20 0.76
CA LEU A 90 8.11 -8.98 0.09
C LEU A 90 9.53 -9.11 -0.48
N GLN A 91 10.42 -9.75 0.28
CA GLN A 91 11.78 -10.06 -0.15
C GLN A 91 11.90 -11.56 -0.38
N SER A 92 12.35 -11.96 -1.57
CA SER A 92 12.59 -13.36 -1.90
C SER A 92 14.07 -13.59 -2.12
N LYS A 93 14.56 -14.76 -1.73
CA LYS A 93 15.96 -15.18 -1.89
C LYS A 93 16.03 -16.42 -2.74
#